data_AF-A0A933UCL8-F1
#
_entry.id   AF-A0A933UCL8-F1
#
_cell.length_a   1.000
_cell.length_b   1.000
_cell.length_c   1.000
_cell.angle_alpha   90.00
_cell.angle_beta   90.00
_cell.angle_gamma   90.00
#
_symmetry.space_group_name_H-M   'P 1'
#
loop_
_entity.id
_entity.type
_entity.pdbx_description
1 polymer ?
#
loop_
_entity_poly.entity_id
_entity_poly.type
_entity_poly.pdbx_seq_one_letter_code
_entity_poly.pdbx_strand_id
1 'polypeptide(L)'
;MDPAREPAPDAAERSAVSGAISCATALALVRRFVAGDEDVEARPRMRAHLAACPACRDQYRGEVVLVARLARGGARSLESVRRMESRAGRSLDRERRGGRRVTLARLVLPAIGLYALYAIAGPGEGGPARYACLAGTAHHAGAPIARTDAPVELQRGGLCATEAGRARLEWAGNALVLEPETALRFERQDPLRARLFYGRVLVEGGAVLSTVAGVVEIESGSAVVELSEGGLSVACSRGAARIVDVAGTQTIEPGESAARAALRTAQR
;
A
#
# COMPACT_ATOMS: atom_id res chain seq x y z
N MET A 1 -53.79 18.64 -5.69
CA MET A 1 -53.10 19.93 -5.86
C MET A 1 -51.75 19.79 -5.18
N ASP A 2 -50.75 19.37 -5.96
CA ASP A 2 -49.37 19.21 -5.49
C ASP A 2 -48.61 20.53 -5.65
N PRO A 3 -47.90 21.02 -4.63
CA PRO A 3 -47.06 22.21 -4.76
C PRO A 3 -45.84 21.89 -5.63
N ALA A 4 -45.64 22.71 -6.65
CA ALA A 4 -44.54 22.64 -7.60
C ALA A 4 -43.17 22.69 -6.88
N ARG A 5 -42.32 21.72 -7.18
CA ARG A 5 -40.95 21.60 -6.69
C ARG A 5 -40.05 22.49 -7.56
N GLU A 6 -39.62 23.63 -7.01
CA GLU A 6 -38.63 24.51 -7.65
C GLU A 6 -37.31 23.75 -7.88
N PRO A 7 -36.73 23.80 -9.10
CA PRO A 7 -35.42 23.22 -9.37
C PRO A 7 -34.33 24.03 -8.65
N ALA A 8 -33.42 23.33 -7.97
CA ALA A 8 -32.29 23.95 -7.30
C ALA A 8 -31.41 24.69 -8.32
N PRO A 9 -30.93 25.92 -8.02
CA PRO A 9 -30.13 26.71 -8.94
C PRO A 9 -28.80 26.00 -9.24
N ASP A 10 -28.51 25.90 -10.53
CA ASP A 10 -27.29 25.31 -11.08
C ASP A 10 -26.04 25.89 -10.41
N ALA A 11 -25.24 25.00 -9.82
CA ALA A 11 -23.94 25.32 -9.21
C ALA A 11 -22.88 25.78 -10.23
N ALA A 12 -23.23 25.87 -11.52
CA ALA A 12 -22.35 26.21 -12.62
C ALA A 12 -22.05 27.72 -12.74
N GLU A 13 -22.88 28.61 -12.18
CA GLU A 13 -22.83 30.04 -12.51
C GLU A 13 -22.02 30.93 -11.54
N ARG A 14 -21.40 30.39 -10.49
CA ARG A 14 -20.57 31.18 -9.53
C ARG A 14 -19.09 31.30 -9.90
N SER A 15 -18.73 31.14 -11.17
CA SER A 15 -17.33 31.05 -11.61
C SER A 15 -16.80 32.29 -12.35
N ALA A 16 -17.26 33.48 -11.99
CA ALA A 16 -16.83 34.75 -12.61
C ALA A 16 -16.03 35.64 -11.64
N VAL A 17 -15.05 35.07 -10.92
CA VAL A 17 -14.02 35.85 -10.22
C VAL A 17 -12.77 35.92 -11.11
N SER A 18 -12.58 37.08 -11.72
CA SER A 18 -11.45 37.46 -12.57
C SER A 18 -10.11 37.10 -11.91
N GLY A 19 -9.34 36.21 -12.56
CA GLY A 19 -8.02 35.74 -12.10
C GLY A 19 -8.01 34.33 -11.47
N ALA A 20 -9.17 33.72 -11.26
CA ALA A 20 -9.24 32.35 -10.75
C ALA A 20 -8.91 31.34 -11.86
N ILE A 21 -7.81 30.60 -11.68
CA ILE A 21 -7.52 29.42 -12.50
C ILE A 21 -8.62 28.37 -12.29
N SER A 22 -8.93 27.59 -13.32
CA SER A 22 -9.91 26.52 -13.24
C SER A 22 -9.46 25.41 -12.27
N CYS A 23 -10.39 24.62 -11.72
CA CYS A 23 -10.05 23.45 -10.89
C CYS A 23 -9.11 22.47 -11.60
N ALA A 24 -9.31 22.24 -12.90
CA ALA A 24 -8.45 21.37 -13.71
C ALA A 24 -7.02 21.93 -13.80
N THR A 25 -6.88 23.24 -13.99
CA THR A 25 -5.58 23.93 -14.00
C THR A 25 -4.90 23.88 -12.63
N ALA A 26 -5.65 24.12 -11.55
CA ALA A 26 -5.13 24.02 -10.18
C ALA A 26 -4.64 22.61 -9.88
N LEU A 27 -5.36 21.57 -10.32
CA LEU A 27 -4.96 20.18 -10.14
C LEU A 27 -3.67 19.84 -10.90
N ALA A 28 -3.55 20.32 -12.15
CA ALA A 28 -2.34 20.13 -12.94
C ALA A 28 -1.11 20.78 -12.26
N LEU A 29 -1.27 21.97 -11.70
CA LEU A 29 -0.23 22.66 -10.93
C LEU A 29 0.15 21.91 -9.65
N VAL A 30 -0.84 21.36 -8.93
CA VAL A 30 -0.60 20.51 -7.75
C VAL A 30 0.24 19.28 -8.12
N ARG A 31 -0.09 18.59 -9.20
CA ARG A 31 0.66 17.40 -9.66
C ARG A 31 2.10 17.74 -10.06
N ARG A 32 2.32 18.82 -10.79
CA ARG A 32 3.68 19.30 -11.16
C ARG A 32 4.50 19.67 -9.93
N PHE A 33 3.88 20.40 -8.99
CA PHE A 33 4.52 20.77 -7.73
C PHE A 33 4.93 19.53 -6.91
N VAL A 34 4.05 18.54 -6.80
CA VAL A 34 4.31 17.27 -6.11
C VAL A 34 5.43 16.46 -6.79
N ALA A 35 5.53 16.53 -8.11
CA ALA A 35 6.61 15.90 -8.88
C ALA A 35 7.96 16.63 -8.78
N GLY A 36 8.02 17.79 -8.13
CA GLY A 36 9.24 18.60 -7.99
C GLY A 36 9.54 19.52 -9.18
N ASP A 37 8.59 19.67 -10.12
CA ASP A 37 8.68 20.61 -11.23
C ASP A 37 8.10 21.97 -10.78
N GLU A 38 8.98 22.81 -10.22
CA GLU A 38 8.58 24.09 -9.60
C GLU A 38 8.42 25.21 -10.63
N ASP A 39 7.17 25.64 -10.83
CA ASP A 39 6.84 26.92 -11.45
C ASP A 39 6.54 27.95 -10.34
N VAL A 40 7.52 28.81 -10.07
CA VAL A 40 7.46 29.81 -8.98
C VAL A 40 6.35 30.83 -9.21
N GLU A 41 6.05 31.17 -10.47
CA GLU A 41 5.02 32.15 -10.83
C GLU A 41 3.59 31.60 -10.66
N ALA A 42 3.42 30.28 -10.79
CA ALA A 42 2.13 29.62 -10.66
C ALA A 42 1.68 29.42 -9.19
N ARG A 43 2.60 29.47 -8.22
CA ARG A 43 2.34 29.22 -6.79
C ARG A 43 1.29 30.14 -6.15
N PRO A 44 1.33 31.48 -6.33
CA PRO A 44 0.34 32.37 -5.73
C PRO A 44 -1.08 32.09 -6.24
N ARG A 45 -1.22 31.82 -7.55
CA ARG A 45 -2.52 31.50 -8.19
C ARG A 45 -3.08 30.17 -7.69
N MET A 46 -2.23 29.15 -7.56
CA MET A 46 -2.61 27.87 -6.97
C MET A 46 -3.06 28.03 -5.52
N ARG A 47 -2.32 28.77 -4.69
CA ARG A 47 -2.69 29.02 -3.29
C ARG A 47 -4.02 29.77 -3.15
N ALA A 48 -4.24 30.80 -3.97
CA ALA A 48 -5.49 31.54 -3.99
C ALA A 48 -6.68 30.62 -4.34
N HIS A 49 -6.52 29.74 -5.33
CA HIS A 49 -7.56 28.77 -5.69
C HIS A 49 -7.84 27.77 -4.56
N LEU A 50 -6.81 27.19 -3.94
CA LEU A 50 -6.97 26.23 -2.84
C LEU A 50 -7.60 26.86 -1.59
N ALA A 51 -7.45 28.17 -1.40
CA ALA A 51 -8.14 28.89 -0.33
C ALA A 51 -9.65 29.04 -0.60
N ALA A 52 -10.03 29.22 -1.87
CA ALA A 52 -11.41 29.42 -2.30
C ALA A 52 -12.18 28.11 -2.57
N CYS A 53 -11.49 27.02 -2.93
CA CYS A 53 -12.09 25.74 -3.34
C CYS A 53 -11.76 24.60 -2.35
N PRO A 54 -12.68 24.24 -1.43
CA PRO A 54 -12.47 23.16 -0.46
C PRO A 54 -12.16 21.81 -1.11
N ALA A 55 -12.82 21.47 -2.22
CA ALA A 55 -12.62 20.20 -2.91
C ALA A 55 -11.17 20.03 -3.43
N CYS A 56 -10.64 21.05 -4.11
CA CYS A 56 -9.24 21.03 -4.57
C CYS A 56 -8.25 21.03 -3.40
N ARG A 57 -8.59 21.69 -2.29
CA ARG A 57 -7.77 21.69 -1.06
C ARG A 57 -7.66 20.31 -0.43
N ASP A 58 -8.75 19.57 -0.36
CA ASP A 58 -8.74 18.22 0.21
C ASP A 58 -7.98 17.24 -0.68
N GLN A 59 -8.11 17.37 -2.00
CA GLN A 59 -7.32 16.61 -2.96
C GLN A 59 -5.81 16.90 -2.85
N TYR A 60 -5.44 18.18 -2.74
CA TYR A 60 -4.05 18.59 -2.49
C TYR A 60 -3.48 17.97 -1.20
N ARG A 61 -4.25 17.99 -0.11
CA ARG A 61 -3.84 17.36 1.17
C ARG A 61 -3.60 15.85 0.99
N GLY A 62 -4.46 15.15 0.25
CA GLY A 62 -4.29 13.73 -0.06
C GLY A 62 -2.97 13.42 -0.77
N GLU A 63 -2.67 14.17 -1.83
CA GLU A 63 -1.44 14.02 -2.63
C GLU A 63 -0.17 14.32 -1.80
N VAL A 64 -0.17 15.39 -1.01
CA VAL A 64 0.97 15.75 -0.15
C VAL A 64 1.20 14.69 0.94
N VAL A 65 0.14 14.16 1.55
CA VAL A 65 0.26 13.08 2.54
C VAL A 65 0.83 11.80 1.90
N LEU A 66 0.42 11.48 0.67
CA LEU A 66 0.95 10.33 -0.08
C LEU A 66 2.46 10.49 -0.32
N VAL A 67 2.90 11.65 -0.80
CA VAL A 67 4.31 11.92 -1.10
C VAL A 67 5.16 11.99 0.17
N ALA A 68 4.65 12.61 1.24
CA ALA A 68 5.33 12.61 2.53
C ALA A 68 5.50 11.18 3.08
N ARG A 69 4.52 10.30 2.88
CA ARG A 69 4.62 8.88 3.25
C ARG A 69 5.63 8.13 2.39
N LEU A 70 5.68 8.39 1.08
CA LEU A 70 6.67 7.80 0.17
C LEU A 70 8.10 8.25 0.53
N ALA A 71 8.31 9.54 0.78
CA ALA A 71 9.59 10.09 1.18
C ALA A 71 10.10 9.50 2.51
N ARG A 72 9.21 9.36 3.50
CA ARG A 72 9.55 8.73 4.81
C ARG A 72 9.76 7.22 4.71
N GLY A 73 9.08 6.54 3.78
CA GLY A 73 9.22 5.10 3.54
C GLY A 73 10.47 4.72 2.74
N GLY A 74 10.84 5.51 1.73
CA GLY A 74 12.00 5.26 0.87
C GLY A 74 13.35 5.56 1.52
N ALA A 75 13.41 6.50 2.47
CA ALA A 75 14.65 6.85 3.17
C ALA A 75 15.25 5.66 3.95
N ARG A 76 14.40 4.81 4.55
CA ARG A 76 14.86 3.64 5.31
C ARG A 76 15.41 2.51 4.43
N SER A 77 14.92 2.37 3.19
CA SER A 77 15.41 1.32 2.28
C SER A 77 16.71 1.69 1.57
N LEU A 78 16.98 2.98 1.34
CA LEU A 78 18.24 3.43 0.74
C LEU A 78 19.41 3.37 1.74
N GLU A 79 19.14 3.58 3.03
CA GLU A 79 20.18 3.50 4.06
C GLU A 79 20.63 2.05 4.32
N SER A 80 19.73 1.06 4.20
CA SER A 80 20.10 -0.35 4.29
C SER A 80 20.97 -0.80 3.11
N VAL A 81 20.73 -0.28 1.90
CA VAL A 81 21.54 -0.55 0.71
C VAL A 81 22.95 0.04 0.86
N ARG A 82 23.08 1.30 1.31
CA ARG A 82 24.40 1.93 1.57
C ARG A 82 25.22 1.22 2.66
N ARG A 83 24.57 0.71 3.71
CA ARG A 83 25.26 -0.09 4.75
C ARG A 83 25.74 -1.45 4.21
N MET A 84 25.06 -2.00 3.21
CA MET A 84 25.45 -3.25 2.57
C MET A 84 26.64 -3.05 1.63
N GLU A 85 26.63 -1.99 0.80
CA GLU A 85 27.73 -1.62 -0.09
C GLU A 85 29.05 -1.34 0.67
N SER A 86 28.96 -0.62 1.80
CA SER A 86 30.13 -0.29 2.64
C SER A 86 30.71 -1.49 3.41
N ARG A 87 29.99 -2.62 3.50
CA ARG A 87 30.53 -3.90 3.99
C ARG A 87 31.17 -4.71 2.85
N ALA A 88 30.54 -4.74 1.68
CA ALA A 88 31.04 -5.49 0.52
C ALA A 88 32.38 -4.94 -0.01
N GLY A 89 32.59 -3.62 0.04
CA GLY A 89 33.88 -3.03 -0.36
C GLY A 89 35.07 -3.44 0.53
N ARG A 90 34.82 -3.70 1.83
CA ARG A 90 35.89 -4.05 2.78
C ARG A 90 36.29 -5.52 2.76
N SER A 91 35.41 -6.42 2.32
CA SER A 91 35.75 -7.85 2.18
C SER A 91 36.66 -8.11 0.98
N LEU A 92 36.48 -7.38 -0.12
CA LEU A 92 37.27 -7.58 -1.35
C LEU A 92 38.72 -7.09 -1.24
N ASP A 93 39.00 -6.07 -0.42
CA ASP A 93 40.37 -5.56 -0.23
C ASP A 93 41.24 -6.46 0.66
N ARG A 94 40.65 -7.31 1.50
CA ARG A 94 41.41 -8.21 2.40
C ARG A 94 41.91 -9.48 1.69
N GLU A 95 41.28 -9.89 0.60
CA GLU A 95 41.67 -11.09 -0.15
C GLU A 95 42.88 -10.91 -1.08
N ARG A 96 43.31 -9.67 -1.36
CA ARG A 96 44.47 -9.38 -2.21
C ARG A 96 45.84 -9.63 -1.57
N ARG A 97 45.93 -9.98 -0.27
CA ARG A 97 47.23 -10.13 0.44
C ARG A 97 47.61 -11.57 0.84
N GLY A 98 46.80 -12.59 0.53
CA GLY A 98 47.09 -13.99 0.90
C GLY A 98 47.54 -14.84 -0.30
N GLY A 99 48.83 -15.17 -0.36
CA GLY A 99 49.42 -15.95 -1.45
C GLY A 99 49.02 -17.44 -1.49
N ARG A 100 48.93 -17.95 -2.73
CA ARG A 100 49.03 -19.36 -3.15
C ARG A 100 48.11 -20.39 -2.48
N ARG A 101 46.88 -20.53 -3.02
CA ARG A 101 46.10 -21.78 -3.21
C ARG A 101 44.84 -21.47 -4.05
N VAL A 102 44.99 -21.21 -5.36
CA VAL A 102 43.95 -20.54 -6.19
C VAL A 102 43.21 -21.47 -7.17
N THR A 103 43.57 -22.75 -7.27
CA THR A 103 43.03 -23.59 -8.36
C THR A 103 41.60 -24.10 -8.10
N LEU A 104 41.22 -24.44 -6.87
CA LEU A 104 39.87 -24.95 -6.57
C LEU A 104 38.85 -23.81 -6.33
N ALA A 105 39.29 -22.71 -5.70
CA ALA A 105 38.42 -21.56 -5.40
C ALA A 105 37.88 -20.88 -6.66
N ARG A 106 38.62 -20.92 -7.78
CA ARG A 106 38.19 -20.35 -9.08
C ARG A 106 36.97 -21.06 -9.68
N LEU A 107 36.71 -22.33 -9.33
CA LEU A 107 35.52 -23.07 -9.78
C LEU A 107 34.33 -22.91 -8.84
N VAL A 108 34.58 -22.80 -7.54
CA VAL A 108 33.52 -22.70 -6.53
C VAL A 108 32.89 -21.30 -6.49
N LEU A 109 33.69 -20.23 -6.68
CA LEU A 109 33.19 -18.86 -6.63
C LEU A 109 32.07 -18.54 -7.65
N PRO A 110 32.19 -18.91 -8.95
CA PRO A 110 31.10 -18.66 -9.90
C PRO A 110 29.86 -19.51 -9.61
N ALA A 111 30.02 -20.73 -9.10
CA ALA A 111 28.89 -21.58 -8.72
C ALA A 111 28.11 -20.99 -7.53
N ILE A 112 28.81 -20.48 -6.50
CA ILE A 112 28.18 -19.76 -5.38
C ILE A 112 27.53 -18.47 -5.88
N GLY A 113 28.18 -17.72 -6.78
CA GLY A 113 27.61 -16.52 -7.39
C GLY A 113 26.33 -16.80 -8.18
N LEU A 114 26.32 -17.87 -8.98
CA LEU A 114 25.16 -18.30 -9.77
C LEU A 114 24.04 -18.82 -8.86
N TYR A 115 24.37 -19.57 -7.81
CA TYR A 115 23.41 -20.02 -6.81
C TYR A 115 22.82 -18.84 -6.03
N ALA A 116 23.63 -17.86 -5.62
CA ALA A 116 23.14 -16.65 -4.97
C ALA A 116 22.26 -15.82 -5.92
N LEU A 117 22.62 -15.71 -7.20
CA LEU A 117 21.77 -15.09 -8.23
C LEU A 117 20.47 -15.86 -8.42
N TYR A 118 20.48 -17.18 -8.41
CA TYR A 118 19.26 -17.99 -8.49
C TYR A 118 18.43 -17.94 -7.21
N ALA A 119 19.04 -17.80 -6.03
CA ALA A 119 18.31 -17.60 -4.78
C ALA A 119 17.67 -16.21 -4.69
N ILE A 120 18.29 -15.20 -5.32
CA ILE A 120 17.81 -13.80 -5.33
C ILE A 120 16.85 -13.52 -6.49
N ALA A 121 17.13 -14.09 -7.66
CA ALA A 121 16.47 -13.79 -8.93
C ALA A 121 15.90 -15.03 -9.63
N GLY A 122 16.13 -16.23 -9.09
CA GLY A 122 15.39 -17.40 -9.53
C GLY A 122 13.90 -17.19 -9.28
N PRO A 123 13.04 -17.90 -10.03
CA PRO A 123 11.61 -17.79 -9.86
C PRO A 123 11.30 -18.24 -8.43
N GLY A 124 11.09 -17.27 -7.53
CA GLY A 124 10.50 -17.57 -6.24
C GLY A 124 9.25 -18.40 -6.51
N GLU A 125 9.03 -19.45 -5.73
CA GLU A 125 7.95 -20.43 -5.96
C GLU A 125 6.54 -19.81 -6.00
N GLY A 126 6.39 -18.51 -5.74
CA GLY A 126 5.21 -17.72 -6.04
C GLY A 126 5.42 -16.84 -7.27
N GLY A 127 4.77 -17.19 -8.38
CA GLY A 127 4.58 -16.27 -9.51
C GLY A 127 3.87 -14.95 -9.10
N PRO A 128 3.43 -14.11 -10.04
CA PRO A 128 2.81 -12.84 -9.68
C PRO A 128 1.59 -13.04 -8.78
N ALA A 129 1.40 -12.15 -7.81
CA ALA A 129 0.19 -12.14 -7.00
C ALA A 129 -1.03 -11.94 -7.93
N ARG A 130 -2.09 -12.73 -7.74
CA ARG A 130 -3.27 -12.72 -8.59
C ARG A 130 -4.47 -12.19 -7.82
N TYR A 131 -5.29 -11.36 -8.47
CA TYR A 131 -6.51 -10.82 -7.92
C TYR A 131 -7.70 -11.29 -8.77
N ALA A 132 -8.67 -11.94 -8.14
CA ALA A 132 -9.85 -12.46 -8.81
C ALA A 132 -11.13 -12.07 -8.06
N CYS A 133 -12.18 -11.74 -8.80
CA CYS A 133 -13.51 -11.54 -8.23
C CYS A 133 -14.16 -12.90 -7.91
N LEU A 134 -14.60 -13.10 -6.67
CA LEU A 134 -15.29 -14.31 -6.25
C LEU A 134 -16.81 -14.19 -6.41
N ALA A 135 -17.35 -13.02 -6.09
CA ALA A 135 -18.78 -12.71 -6.17
C ALA A 135 -19.00 -11.19 -6.30
N GLY A 136 -20.11 -10.78 -6.93
CA GLY A 136 -20.44 -9.36 -7.12
C GLY A 136 -19.41 -8.62 -7.98
N THR A 137 -19.11 -7.37 -7.60
CA THR A 137 -18.17 -6.50 -8.31
C THR A 137 -16.94 -6.23 -7.43
N ALA A 138 -15.76 -6.44 -8.01
CA ALA A 138 -14.48 -6.05 -7.45
C ALA A 138 -13.84 -4.99 -8.35
N HIS A 139 -12.93 -4.19 -7.81
CA HIS A 139 -12.20 -3.17 -8.57
C HIS A 139 -10.70 -3.36 -8.42
N HIS A 140 -9.97 -3.13 -9.51
CA HIS A 140 -8.53 -3.01 -9.52
C HIS A 140 -8.12 -1.72 -10.23
N ALA A 141 -7.34 -0.87 -9.56
CA ALA A 141 -6.94 0.44 -10.07
C ALA A 141 -8.12 1.28 -10.60
N GLY A 142 -9.30 1.13 -9.98
CA GLY A 142 -10.54 1.82 -10.36
C GLY A 142 -11.36 1.13 -11.45
N ALA A 143 -10.80 0.17 -12.20
CA ALA A 143 -11.54 -0.61 -13.20
C ALA A 143 -12.31 -1.76 -12.53
N PRO A 144 -13.59 -1.98 -12.87
CA PRO A 144 -14.35 -3.12 -12.38
C PRO A 144 -13.82 -4.43 -12.97
N ILE A 145 -13.85 -5.49 -12.17
CA ILE A 145 -13.52 -6.88 -12.51
C ILE A 145 -14.75 -7.73 -12.18
N ALA A 146 -15.25 -8.43 -13.18
CA ALA A 146 -16.34 -9.38 -13.03
C ALA A 146 -15.81 -10.77 -12.63
N ARG A 147 -16.69 -11.61 -12.07
CA ARG A 147 -16.36 -12.98 -11.67
C ARG A 147 -15.89 -13.86 -12.84
N THR A 148 -16.37 -13.58 -14.06
CA THR A 148 -16.03 -14.33 -15.27
C THR A 148 -14.66 -13.98 -15.83
N ASP A 149 -14.05 -12.89 -15.35
CA ASP A 149 -12.80 -12.41 -15.89
C ASP A 149 -11.63 -13.27 -15.40
N ALA A 150 -10.58 -13.34 -16.22
CA ALA A 150 -9.34 -13.98 -15.80
C ALA A 150 -8.75 -13.23 -14.59
N PRO A 151 -8.10 -13.94 -13.64
CA PRO A 151 -7.39 -13.29 -12.55
C PRO A 151 -6.38 -12.26 -13.06
N VAL A 152 -6.38 -11.08 -12.46
CA VAL A 152 -5.49 -9.98 -12.81
C VAL A 152 -4.20 -10.09 -12.02
N GLU A 153 -3.05 -9.97 -12.69
CA GLU A 153 -1.76 -9.91 -12.03
C GLU A 153 -1.56 -8.56 -11.34
N LEU A 154 -1.28 -8.60 -10.04
CA LEU A 154 -1.08 -7.41 -9.23
C LEU A 154 0.37 -6.95 -9.26
N GLN A 155 0.53 -5.69 -9.62
CA GLN A 155 1.77 -4.96 -9.43
C GLN A 155 1.79 -4.26 -8.07
N ARG A 156 2.98 -4.04 -7.52
CA ARG A 156 3.17 -3.27 -6.29
C ARG A 156 2.49 -1.91 -6.40
N GLY A 157 1.69 -1.57 -5.41
CA GLY A 157 0.90 -0.34 -5.37
C GLY A 157 -0.51 -0.47 -5.94
N GLY A 158 -0.87 -1.61 -6.52
CA GLY A 158 -2.22 -1.90 -7.02
C GLY A 158 -3.27 -1.73 -5.93
N LEU A 159 -4.28 -0.91 -6.21
CA LEU A 159 -5.44 -0.72 -5.33
C LEU A 159 -6.48 -1.78 -5.67
N CYS A 160 -6.90 -2.54 -4.66
CA CYS A 160 -7.95 -3.53 -4.75
C CYS A 160 -9.11 -3.09 -3.86
N ALA A 161 -10.32 -3.10 -4.40
CA ALA A 161 -11.51 -2.80 -3.64
C ALA A 161 -12.67 -3.72 -3.98
N THR A 162 -13.62 -3.86 -3.07
CA THR A 162 -14.89 -4.55 -3.24
C THR A 162 -16.02 -3.59 -2.86
N GLU A 163 -17.10 -3.60 -3.65
CA GLU A 163 -18.36 -2.92 -3.29
C GLU A 163 -19.24 -3.94 -2.55
N ALA A 164 -20.38 -4.34 -3.12
CA ALA A 164 -21.20 -5.45 -2.61
C ALA A 164 -20.60 -6.85 -2.90
N GLY A 165 -19.37 -6.91 -3.43
CA GLY A 165 -18.71 -8.13 -3.89
C GLY A 165 -17.70 -8.73 -2.91
N ARG A 166 -17.08 -9.83 -3.32
CA ARG A 166 -15.96 -10.49 -2.65
C ARG A 166 -14.85 -10.73 -3.66
N ALA A 167 -13.61 -10.59 -3.22
CA ALA A 167 -12.45 -10.83 -4.08
C ALA A 167 -11.37 -11.61 -3.35
N ARG A 168 -10.50 -12.28 -4.10
CA ARG A 168 -9.36 -13.04 -3.57
C ARG A 168 -8.08 -12.53 -4.18
N LEU A 169 -7.14 -12.16 -3.33
CA LEU A 169 -5.75 -11.90 -3.66
C LEU A 169 -4.93 -13.11 -3.23
N GLU A 170 -4.21 -13.76 -4.15
CA GLU A 170 -3.47 -14.98 -3.87
C GLU A 170 -2.01 -14.90 -4.32
N TRP A 171 -1.09 -15.43 -3.51
CA TRP A 171 0.33 -15.56 -3.83
C TRP A 171 0.98 -16.69 -3.01
N ALA A 172 1.69 -17.61 -3.69
CA ALA A 172 2.45 -18.71 -3.07
C ALA A 172 1.66 -19.50 -1.99
N GLY A 173 0.37 -19.78 -2.24
CA GLY A 173 -0.51 -20.48 -1.28
C GLY A 173 -1.05 -19.62 -0.14
N ASN A 174 -0.62 -18.37 -0.01
CA ASN A 174 -1.22 -17.38 0.89
C ASN A 174 -2.33 -16.63 0.17
N ALA A 175 -3.39 -16.28 0.88
CA ALA A 175 -4.49 -15.53 0.32
C ALA A 175 -5.07 -14.49 1.29
N LEU A 176 -5.53 -13.39 0.70
CA LEU A 176 -6.38 -12.37 1.32
C LEU A 176 -7.72 -12.39 0.61
N VAL A 177 -8.78 -12.77 1.32
CA VAL A 177 -10.15 -12.69 0.84
C VAL A 177 -10.76 -11.40 1.37
N LEU A 178 -11.07 -10.49 0.44
CA LEU A 178 -11.73 -9.23 0.73
C LEU A 178 -13.23 -9.51 0.80
N GLU A 179 -13.83 -9.22 1.95
CA GLU A 179 -15.28 -9.21 2.13
C GLU A 179 -15.90 -7.97 1.46
N PRO A 180 -17.23 -7.82 1.42
CA PRO A 180 -17.87 -6.61 0.92
C PRO A 180 -17.33 -5.34 1.59
N GLU A 181 -17.38 -4.24 0.85
CA GLU A 181 -16.99 -2.90 1.30
C GLU A 181 -15.56 -2.86 1.87
N THR A 182 -14.62 -3.51 1.18
CA THR A 182 -13.24 -3.61 1.64
C THR A 182 -12.30 -3.01 0.62
N ALA A 183 -11.36 -2.19 1.08
CA ALA A 183 -10.31 -1.64 0.22
C ALA A 183 -8.92 -1.82 0.83
N LEU A 184 -8.01 -2.34 0.01
CA LEU A 184 -6.61 -2.49 0.36
C LEU A 184 -5.70 -2.12 -0.80
N ARG A 185 -4.44 -1.82 -0.49
CA ARG A 185 -3.38 -1.64 -1.47
C ARG A 185 -2.35 -2.74 -1.32
N PHE A 186 -2.04 -3.39 -2.42
CA PHE A 186 -0.98 -4.38 -2.47
C PHE A 186 0.41 -3.72 -2.37
N GLU A 187 1.29 -4.20 -1.48
CA GLU A 187 2.61 -3.56 -1.26
C GLU A 187 3.79 -4.45 -1.63
N ARG A 188 3.76 -5.75 -1.31
CA ARG A 188 4.85 -6.69 -1.58
C ARG A 188 4.35 -8.14 -1.58
N GLN A 189 4.99 -9.00 -2.37
CA GLN A 189 4.65 -10.43 -2.49
C GLN A 189 5.24 -11.27 -1.37
N ASP A 190 6.51 -11.07 -1.00
CA ASP A 190 7.20 -11.88 0.01
C ASP A 190 7.78 -11.05 1.17
N PRO A 191 7.23 -11.13 2.40
CA PRO A 191 5.96 -11.80 2.72
C PRO A 191 4.77 -11.07 2.09
N LEU A 192 3.61 -11.73 2.02
CA LEU A 192 2.41 -11.13 1.44
C LEU A 192 1.99 -9.91 2.26
N ARG A 193 2.26 -8.72 1.75
CA ARG A 193 2.05 -7.46 2.46
C ARG A 193 1.05 -6.59 1.73
N ALA A 194 0.06 -6.13 2.48
CA ALA A 194 -0.95 -5.20 2.01
C ALA A 194 -1.21 -4.10 3.04
N ARG A 195 -1.76 -2.99 2.59
CA ARG A 195 -2.26 -1.92 3.44
C ARG A 195 -3.78 -1.92 3.39
N LEU A 196 -4.44 -2.21 4.50
CA LEU A 196 -5.90 -2.16 4.64
C LEU A 196 -6.33 -0.73 4.98
N PHE A 197 -7.27 -0.18 4.20
CA PHE A 197 -7.83 1.16 4.44
C PHE A 197 -9.11 1.11 5.25
N TYR A 198 -9.99 0.15 4.94
CA TYR A 198 -11.23 -0.13 5.66
C TYR A 198 -11.79 -1.50 5.22
N GLY A 199 -12.76 -2.01 5.97
CA GLY A 199 -13.48 -3.24 5.67
C GLY A 199 -12.90 -4.46 6.36
N ARG A 200 -13.22 -5.63 5.83
CA ARG A 200 -12.92 -6.92 6.47
C ARG A 200 -12.18 -7.84 5.51
N VAL A 201 -11.06 -8.39 5.99
CA VAL A 201 -10.20 -9.30 5.24
C VAL A 201 -10.06 -10.61 6.00
N LEU A 202 -10.38 -11.72 5.34
CA LEU A 202 -10.00 -13.04 5.80
C LEU A 202 -8.62 -13.38 5.24
N VAL A 203 -7.70 -13.72 6.13
CA VAL A 203 -6.34 -14.10 5.80
C VAL A 203 -6.19 -15.62 5.89
N GLU A 204 -5.56 -16.21 4.89
CA GLU A 204 -5.19 -17.62 4.82
C GLU A 204 -3.68 -17.71 4.53
N GLY A 205 -2.92 -18.32 5.43
CA GLY A 205 -1.45 -18.36 5.36
C GLY A 205 -0.78 -17.17 6.04
N GLY A 206 0.45 -16.89 5.64
CA GLY A 206 1.27 -15.81 6.19
C GLY A 206 1.01 -14.47 5.48
N ALA A 207 0.70 -13.42 6.24
CA ALA A 207 0.51 -12.08 5.70
C ALA A 207 0.83 -10.97 6.70
N VAL A 208 1.15 -9.79 6.18
CA VAL A 208 1.34 -8.56 6.97
C VAL A 208 0.39 -7.48 6.47
N LEU A 209 -0.56 -7.09 7.32
CA LEU A 209 -1.55 -6.05 7.03
C LEU A 209 -1.22 -4.77 7.80
N SER A 210 -0.85 -3.71 7.06
CA SER A 210 -0.65 -2.38 7.64
C SER A 210 -1.97 -1.61 7.65
N THR A 211 -2.32 -1.01 8.79
CA THR A 211 -3.55 -0.22 8.97
C THR A 211 -3.23 1.18 9.50
N VAL A 212 -4.26 1.97 9.81
CA VAL A 212 -4.09 3.24 10.54
C VAL A 212 -3.90 3.02 12.05
N ALA A 213 -4.37 1.89 12.59
CA ALA A 213 -4.30 1.57 14.03
C ALA A 213 -3.03 0.79 14.42
N GLY A 214 -2.34 0.18 13.45
CA GLY A 214 -1.16 -0.64 13.69
C GLY A 214 -0.86 -1.58 12.53
N VAL A 215 0.02 -2.55 12.78
CA VAL A 215 0.36 -3.63 11.86
C VAL A 215 -0.16 -4.94 12.43
N VAL A 216 -0.83 -5.74 11.60
CA VAL A 216 -1.21 -7.11 11.94
C VAL A 216 -0.28 -8.06 11.20
N GLU A 217 0.42 -8.90 11.94
CA GLU A 217 1.32 -9.91 11.41
C GLU A 217 0.73 -11.30 11.68
N ILE A 218 0.57 -12.09 10.62
CA ILE A 218 0.13 -13.48 10.70
C ILE A 218 1.25 -14.28 10.05
N GLU A 219 1.93 -15.12 10.84
CA GLU A 219 3.08 -15.87 10.35
C GLU A 219 2.65 -17.07 9.50
N SER A 220 1.65 -17.79 9.99
CA SER A 220 0.93 -18.83 9.27
C SER A 220 -0.45 -19.03 9.91
N GLY A 221 -1.40 -19.61 9.19
CA GLY A 221 -2.72 -19.97 9.73
C GLY A 221 -3.88 -19.23 9.10
N SER A 222 -4.85 -18.80 9.91
CA SER A 222 -6.01 -18.06 9.43
C SER A 222 -6.53 -17.10 10.48
N ALA A 223 -6.85 -15.88 10.04
CA ALA A 223 -7.40 -14.84 10.90
C ALA A 223 -8.34 -13.94 10.10
N VAL A 224 -9.28 -13.33 10.80
CA VAL A 224 -10.12 -12.26 10.28
C VAL A 224 -9.59 -10.95 10.82
N VAL A 225 -9.34 -10.00 9.93
CA VAL A 225 -8.90 -8.64 10.26
C VAL A 225 -9.94 -7.66 9.75
N GLU A 226 -10.50 -6.87 10.64
CA GLU A 226 -11.51 -5.87 10.30
C GLU A 226 -11.04 -4.49 10.77
N LEU A 227 -11.14 -3.51 9.88
CA LEU A 227 -10.84 -2.12 10.14
C LEU A 227 -12.08 -1.28 9.85
N SER A 228 -12.69 -0.76 10.90
CA SER A 228 -13.87 0.09 10.85
C SER A 228 -13.60 1.43 11.53
N GLU A 229 -14.63 2.28 11.61
CA GLU A 229 -14.54 3.55 12.36
C GLU A 229 -14.26 3.33 13.85
N GLY A 230 -14.71 2.19 14.41
CA GLY A 230 -14.45 1.80 15.80
C GLY A 230 -12.99 1.44 16.07
N GLY A 231 -12.24 1.08 15.01
CA GLY A 231 -10.84 0.72 15.08
C GLY A 231 -10.55 -0.60 14.39
N LEU A 232 -9.48 -1.25 14.86
CA LEU A 232 -8.98 -2.52 14.33
C LEU A 232 -9.46 -3.66 15.23
N SER A 233 -10.06 -4.69 14.66
CA SER A 233 -10.32 -5.96 15.34
C SER A 233 -9.66 -7.12 14.59
N VAL A 234 -9.13 -8.07 15.34
CA VAL A 234 -8.48 -9.26 14.82
C VAL A 234 -9.00 -10.47 15.58
N ALA A 235 -9.48 -11.48 14.86
CA ALA A 235 -9.88 -12.77 15.41
C ALA A 235 -9.06 -13.88 14.76
N CYS A 236 -8.29 -14.63 15.56
CA CYS A 236 -7.43 -15.70 15.06
C CYS A 236 -8.14 -17.04 15.16
N SER A 237 -8.25 -17.78 14.06
CA SER A 237 -8.85 -19.11 14.05
C SER A 237 -7.81 -20.23 14.04
N ARG A 238 -6.67 -20.01 13.38
CA ARG A 238 -5.54 -20.95 13.34
C ARG A 238 -4.20 -20.20 13.31
N GLY A 239 -3.17 -20.81 13.88
CA GLY A 239 -1.82 -20.23 13.92
C GLY A 239 -1.66 -19.19 15.02
N ALA A 240 -1.00 -18.09 14.74
CA ALA A 240 -0.92 -16.97 15.68
C ALA A 240 -0.94 -15.65 14.92
N ALA A 241 -1.61 -14.65 15.49
CA ALA A 241 -1.60 -13.29 14.98
C ALA A 241 -0.94 -12.35 16.00
N ARG A 242 -0.27 -11.31 15.52
CA ARG A 242 0.29 -10.24 16.35
C ARG A 242 -0.23 -8.90 15.88
N ILE A 243 -0.69 -8.08 16.82
CA ILE A 243 -0.92 -6.65 16.60
C ILE A 243 0.29 -5.90 17.13
N VAL A 244 0.96 -5.15 16.26
CA VAL A 244 2.09 -4.28 16.59
C VAL A 244 1.66 -2.84 16.39
N ASP A 245 1.61 -2.07 17.46
CA ASP A 245 1.23 -0.67 17.46
C ASP A 245 2.16 0.17 18.36
N VAL A 246 1.75 1.40 18.70
CA VAL A 246 2.51 2.30 19.57
C VAL A 246 2.46 1.92 21.05
N ALA A 247 1.45 1.16 21.47
CA ALA A 247 1.31 0.66 22.84
C ALA A 247 2.13 -0.62 23.06
N GLY A 248 2.46 -1.35 22.00
CA GLY A 248 3.39 -2.46 22.01
C GLY A 248 2.97 -3.57 21.06
N THR A 249 3.38 -4.79 21.40
CA THR A 249 3.02 -6.00 20.66
C THR A 249 2.06 -6.83 21.50
N GLN A 250 0.91 -7.20 20.93
CA GLN A 250 -0.01 -8.17 21.50
C GLN A 250 -0.11 -9.39 20.59
N THR A 251 0.16 -10.57 21.15
CA THR A 251 -0.11 -11.86 20.49
C THR A 251 -1.57 -12.26 20.72
N ILE A 252 -2.16 -12.89 19.71
CA ILE A 252 -3.53 -13.41 19.69
C ILE A 252 -3.42 -14.88 19.31
N GLU A 253 -3.79 -15.75 20.23
CA GLU A 253 -3.75 -17.20 20.05
C GLU A 253 -5.01 -17.69 19.30
N PRO A 254 -5.03 -18.95 18.79
CA PRO A 254 -6.21 -19.52 18.15
C PRO A 254 -7.44 -19.49 19.06
N GLY A 255 -8.57 -19.05 18.51
CA GLY A 255 -9.83 -18.89 19.24
C GLY A 255 -9.96 -17.56 19.98
N GLU A 256 -8.90 -16.76 20.04
CA GLU A 256 -8.92 -15.44 20.67
C GLU A 256 -9.25 -14.33 19.68
N SER A 257 -9.68 -13.20 20.24
CA SER A 257 -9.85 -11.95 19.52
C SER A 257 -9.30 -10.78 20.32
N ALA A 258 -8.80 -9.78 19.60
CA ALA A 258 -8.35 -8.53 20.19
C ALA A 258 -8.85 -7.35 19.37
N ALA A 259 -9.06 -6.23 20.05
CA ALA A 259 -9.46 -4.98 19.42
C ALA A 259 -8.53 -3.83 19.85
N ARG A 260 -8.36 -2.87 18.95
CA ARG A 260 -7.67 -1.60 19.16
C ARG A 260 -8.58 -0.48 18.69
N ALA A 261 -8.89 0.43 19.60
CA ALA A 261 -9.64 1.62 19.23
C ALA A 261 -8.88 2.42 18.16
N ALA A 262 -9.61 3.05 17.25
CA ALA A 262 -9.01 3.97 16.31
C ALA A 262 -8.22 5.04 17.07
N LEU A 263 -6.95 5.24 16.69
CA LEU A 263 -6.18 6.40 17.14
C LEU A 263 -6.95 7.63 16.68
N ARG A 264 -7.68 8.26 17.61
CA ARG A 264 -8.27 9.57 17.38
C ARG A 264 -7.09 10.51 17.15
N THR A 265 -6.70 10.67 15.88
CA THR A 265 -5.84 11.75 15.46
C THR A 265 -6.51 13.00 15.97
N ALA A 266 -5.96 13.59 17.03
CA ALA A 266 -6.43 14.84 17.59
C ALA A 266 -6.41 15.83 16.43
N GLN A 267 -7.59 16.09 15.86
CA GLN A 267 -7.77 17.09 14.82
C GLN A 267 -7.43 18.41 15.49
N ARG A 268 -6.22 18.92 15.19
CA ARG A 268 -5.78 20.26 15.50
C ARG A 268 -6.03 21.14 14.28
#